data_AF-H0T622-F1
#
_entry.id   AF-H0T622-F1
#
_cell.length_a   1.000
_cell.length_b   1.000
_cell.length_c   1.000
_cell.angle_alpha   90.00
_cell.angle_beta   90.00
_cell.angle_gamma   90.00
#
_symmetry.space_group_name_H-M   'P 1'
#
loop_
_entity.id
_entity.type
_entity.pdbx_description
1 polymer ?
#
loop_
_entity_poly.entity_id
_entity_poly.type
_entity_poly.pdbx_seq_one_letter_code
_entity_poly.pdbx_strand_id
1 'polypeptide(L)'
;MHRLCLLVLVGITASAAASAHDHPGRLHGTYAMTGASDCIQNSASIGFDSTFLPKGPVVFFATTVDGIMVFRADGTGTVTSRSFTVDAGEGTTSDISYQVNYTIDAGGKLSVKAVPGTYSSTTLTGPNAGLTQVVDVPDTSGFIGEGARAIVLAPPAPSVLTVSRSNGTQYARICNGSLIMTRVSDDER
;
A
#
# COMPACT_ATOMS: atom_id res chain seq x y z
N MET A 1 -16.52 34.67 -70.83
CA MET A 1 -17.07 34.78 -69.46
C MET A 1 -17.60 33.41 -69.05
N HIS A 2 -16.90 32.67 -68.19
CA HIS A 2 -17.44 31.66 -67.25
C HIS A 2 -16.27 31.21 -66.37
N ARG A 3 -16.13 31.86 -65.22
CA ARG A 3 -15.31 31.44 -64.08
C ARG A 3 -16.21 30.58 -63.18
N LEU A 4 -15.75 29.44 -62.68
CA LEU A 4 -16.13 28.87 -61.37
C LEU A 4 -15.24 27.64 -61.09
N CYS A 5 -14.16 27.83 -60.32
CA CYS A 5 -14.03 27.44 -58.90
C CYS A 5 -13.70 25.95 -58.69
N LEU A 6 -12.39 25.64 -58.69
CA LEU A 6 -11.83 24.46 -58.04
C LEU A 6 -12.09 24.54 -56.53
N LEU A 7 -12.80 23.55 -55.98
CA LEU A 7 -12.87 23.26 -54.55
C LEU A 7 -11.70 22.33 -54.19
N VAL A 8 -10.66 22.88 -53.55
CA VAL A 8 -9.62 22.09 -52.89
C VAL A 8 -10.14 21.72 -51.51
N LEU A 9 -10.61 20.48 -51.33
CA LEU A 9 -10.84 19.93 -50.00
C LEU A 9 -9.47 19.62 -49.37
N VAL A 10 -9.02 20.49 -48.46
CA VAL A 10 -7.95 20.19 -47.52
C VAL A 10 -8.54 19.26 -46.45
N GLY A 11 -8.35 17.95 -46.63
CA GLY A 11 -8.63 16.98 -45.59
C GLY A 11 -7.63 17.15 -44.45
N ILE A 12 -8.05 17.85 -43.39
CA ILE A 12 -7.33 17.87 -42.11
C ILE A 12 -7.50 16.47 -41.53
N THR A 13 -6.54 15.59 -41.78
CA THR A 13 -6.38 14.37 -40.98
C THR A 13 -5.97 14.82 -39.59
N ALA A 14 -6.94 14.89 -38.69
CA ALA A 14 -6.65 14.97 -37.27
C ALA A 14 -5.98 13.65 -36.89
N SER A 15 -4.64 13.64 -36.93
CA SER A 15 -3.84 12.63 -36.28
C SER A 15 -4.21 12.69 -34.80
N ALA A 16 -5.14 11.84 -34.37
CA ALA A 16 -5.21 11.41 -32.99
C ALA A 16 -3.87 10.71 -32.74
N ALA A 17 -2.87 11.50 -32.33
CA ALA A 17 -1.74 10.97 -31.62
C ALA A 17 -2.35 10.35 -30.37
N ALA A 18 -2.65 9.05 -30.44
CA ALA A 18 -2.74 8.23 -29.26
C ALA A 18 -1.43 8.52 -28.54
N SER A 19 -1.51 9.25 -27.42
CA SER A 19 -0.40 9.42 -26.51
C SER A 19 0.06 8.01 -26.22
N ALA A 20 1.18 7.61 -26.83
CA ALA A 20 1.93 6.46 -26.39
C ALA A 20 2.12 6.72 -24.89
N HIS A 21 1.47 5.89 -24.08
CA HIS A 21 1.41 6.04 -22.65
C HIS A 21 2.86 5.98 -22.17
N ASP A 22 3.43 7.14 -21.80
CA ASP A 22 4.78 7.24 -21.29
C ASP A 22 4.88 6.39 -20.02
N HIS A 23 5.24 5.12 -20.20
CA HIS A 23 5.74 4.25 -19.14
C HIS A 23 7.27 4.23 -19.20
N PRO A 24 7.95 5.35 -18.86
CA PRO A 24 9.28 5.22 -18.28
C PRO A 24 9.53 6.13 -17.06
N GLY A 25 8.49 6.68 -16.43
CA GLY A 25 8.63 7.47 -15.21
C GLY A 25 8.67 6.59 -13.97
N ARG A 26 9.85 6.40 -13.37
CA ARG A 26 9.96 5.88 -12.00
C ARG A 26 9.05 6.72 -11.09
N LEU A 27 8.27 6.04 -10.25
CA LEU A 27 7.33 6.69 -9.35
C LEU A 27 8.09 7.58 -8.38
N HIS A 28 7.71 8.85 -8.31
CA HIS A 28 8.30 9.77 -7.35
C HIS A 28 7.23 10.69 -6.77
N GLY A 29 7.52 11.21 -5.58
CA GLY A 29 6.68 12.15 -4.87
C GLY A 29 6.10 11.57 -3.58
N THR A 30 5.35 12.44 -2.91
CA THR A 30 4.74 12.18 -1.61
C THR A 30 3.24 11.92 -1.81
N TYR A 31 2.74 10.86 -1.18
CA TYR A 31 1.35 10.43 -1.28
C TYR A 31 0.71 10.39 0.11
N ALA A 32 -0.43 11.05 0.26
CA ALA A 32 -1.32 10.79 1.38
C ALA A 32 -1.95 9.41 1.20
N MET A 33 -1.87 8.59 2.24
CA MET A 33 -2.30 7.21 2.25
C MET A 33 -3.43 7.04 3.25
N THR A 34 -4.47 6.30 2.85
CA THR A 34 -5.46 5.75 3.77
C THR A 34 -5.74 4.29 3.41
N GLY A 35 -6.17 3.50 4.38
CA GLY A 35 -6.64 2.16 4.10
C GLY A 35 -7.32 1.51 5.28
N ALA A 36 -7.84 0.32 5.02
CA ALA A 36 -8.49 -0.50 6.01
C ALA A 36 -8.12 -1.96 5.78
N SER A 37 -8.09 -2.72 6.87
CA SER A 37 -7.92 -4.17 6.84
C SER A 37 -8.74 -4.83 7.93
N ASP A 38 -9.27 -6.00 7.60
CA ASP A 38 -9.84 -6.94 8.54
C ASP A 38 -8.81 -8.04 8.81
N CYS A 39 -8.63 -8.39 10.08
CA CYS A 39 -7.62 -9.35 10.49
C CYS A 39 -8.19 -10.40 11.44
N ILE A 40 -7.61 -11.59 11.36
CA ILE A 40 -7.74 -12.64 12.37
C ILE A 40 -6.38 -12.87 13.01
N GLN A 41 -6.33 -12.89 14.33
CA GLN A 41 -5.14 -13.18 15.12
C GLN A 41 -5.32 -14.46 15.89
N ASN A 42 -4.26 -15.28 15.91
CA ASN A 42 -4.15 -16.45 16.75
C ASN A 42 -2.90 -16.30 17.64
N SER A 43 -3.08 -16.47 18.95
CA SER A 43 -2.01 -16.28 19.95
C SER A 43 -1.00 -17.43 20.02
N ALA A 44 -1.20 -18.55 19.32
CA ALA A 44 -0.22 -19.61 19.23
C ALA A 44 0.97 -19.18 18.35
N SER A 45 2.19 -19.58 18.71
CA SER A 45 3.46 -19.17 18.08
C SER A 45 3.61 -19.51 16.59
N ILE A 46 2.70 -20.31 16.01
CA ILE A 46 2.64 -20.62 14.58
C ILE A 46 1.27 -20.23 13.98
N GLY A 47 0.28 -19.93 14.83
CA GLY A 47 -1.06 -19.42 14.52
C GLY A 47 -1.95 -20.30 13.65
N PHE A 48 -1.52 -20.52 12.42
CA PHE A 48 -2.30 -21.10 11.33
C PHE A 48 -1.56 -22.30 10.71
N ASP A 49 -2.30 -23.18 10.04
CA ASP A 49 -1.74 -24.23 9.19
C ASP A 49 -1.58 -23.78 7.73
N SER A 50 -1.13 -24.67 6.86
CA SER A 50 -0.93 -24.38 5.42
C SER A 50 -2.22 -24.10 4.65
N THR A 51 -3.38 -24.36 5.25
CA THR A 51 -4.71 -24.05 4.71
C THR A 51 -5.33 -22.81 5.35
N PHE A 52 -4.53 -22.05 6.12
CA PHE A 52 -4.95 -20.86 6.86
C PHE A 52 -6.00 -21.13 7.96
N LEU A 53 -6.14 -22.38 8.42
CA LEU A 53 -6.98 -22.69 9.57
C LEU A 53 -6.24 -22.38 10.86
N PRO A 54 -6.89 -21.73 11.84
CA PRO A 54 -6.25 -21.42 13.10
C PRO A 54 -6.05 -22.68 13.95
N LYS A 55 -4.90 -22.79 14.58
CA LYS A 55 -4.54 -23.91 15.47
C LYS A 55 -5.07 -23.73 16.90
N GLY A 56 -5.88 -22.71 17.14
CA GLY A 56 -6.43 -22.35 18.45
C GLY A 56 -7.47 -21.22 18.36
N PRO A 57 -7.85 -20.62 19.48
CA PRO A 57 -8.78 -19.48 19.51
C PRO A 57 -8.28 -18.32 18.65
N VAL A 58 -9.22 -17.64 17.99
CA VAL A 58 -8.93 -16.45 17.18
C VAL A 58 -9.62 -15.22 17.73
N VAL A 59 -8.99 -14.07 17.51
CA VAL A 59 -9.59 -12.74 17.71
C VAL A 59 -9.72 -12.09 16.34
N PHE A 60 -10.91 -11.57 16.04
CA PHE A 60 -11.14 -10.73 14.87
C PHE A 60 -11.01 -9.27 15.26
N PHE A 61 -10.36 -8.47 14.41
CA PHE A 61 -10.25 -7.03 14.60
C PHE A 61 -10.19 -6.32 13.25
N ALA A 62 -10.60 -5.05 13.25
CA ALA A 62 -10.49 -4.17 12.11
C ALA A 62 -9.44 -3.09 12.40
N THR A 63 -8.68 -2.71 11.39
CA THR A 63 -7.67 -1.65 11.47
C THR A 63 -7.87 -0.68 10.33
N THR A 64 -7.81 0.61 10.62
CA THR A 64 -7.64 1.67 9.63
C THR A 64 -6.25 2.28 9.75
N VAL A 65 -5.71 2.76 8.63
CA VAL A 65 -4.46 3.51 8.61
C VAL A 65 -4.64 4.83 7.88
N ASP A 66 -3.89 5.84 8.31
CA ASP A 66 -3.68 7.10 7.62
C ASP A 66 -2.21 7.50 7.72
N GLY A 67 -1.67 8.15 6.69
CA GLY A 67 -0.27 8.53 6.72
C GLY A 67 0.26 9.03 5.40
N ILE A 68 1.58 8.96 5.26
CA ILE A 68 2.32 9.38 4.09
C ILE A 68 3.19 8.23 3.60
N MET A 69 3.18 8.04 2.29
CA MET A 69 4.14 7.21 1.57
C MET A 69 4.93 8.07 0.59
N VAL A 70 6.26 8.03 0.68
CA VAL A 70 7.16 8.72 -0.25
C VAL A 70 7.74 7.68 -1.19
N PHE A 71 7.60 7.90 -2.49
CA PHE A 71 8.29 7.12 -3.51
C PHE A 71 9.45 7.94 -4.08
N ARG A 72 10.58 7.27 -4.33
CA ARG A 72 11.77 7.87 -4.92
C ARG A 72 12.02 7.31 -6.30
N ALA A 73 12.62 8.12 -7.17
CA ALA A 73 12.92 7.68 -8.53
C ALA A 73 13.91 6.50 -8.60
N ASP A 74 14.61 6.15 -7.53
CA ASP A 74 15.55 5.02 -7.51
C ASP A 74 14.90 3.64 -7.31
N GLY A 75 13.60 3.58 -7.04
CA GLY A 75 12.89 2.35 -6.70
C GLY A 75 12.70 2.13 -5.20
N THR A 76 13.07 3.10 -4.36
CA THR A 76 12.88 3.04 -2.90
C THR A 76 11.73 3.93 -2.43
N GLY A 77 11.37 3.79 -1.15
CA GLY A 77 10.39 4.65 -0.52
C GLY A 77 10.37 4.53 0.99
N THR A 78 9.57 5.37 1.63
CA THR A 78 9.35 5.35 3.08
C THR A 78 7.87 5.49 3.39
N VAL A 79 7.44 4.80 4.44
CA VAL A 79 6.08 4.90 4.99
C VAL A 79 6.18 5.44 6.40
N THR A 80 5.36 6.45 6.69
CA THR A 80 5.07 6.93 8.04
C THR A 80 3.57 7.02 8.18
N SER A 81 2.98 6.29 9.12
CA SER A 81 1.52 6.22 9.26
C SER A 81 1.10 6.04 10.70
N ARG A 82 -0.15 6.34 10.97
CA ARG A 82 -0.86 5.96 12.19
C ARG A 82 -1.88 4.89 11.85
N SER A 83 -2.05 3.96 12.77
CA SER A 83 -3.13 2.98 12.73
C SER A 83 -4.09 3.21 13.89
N PHE A 84 -5.35 2.87 13.65
CA PHE A 84 -6.38 2.71 14.66
C PHE A 84 -7.01 1.33 14.49
N THR A 85 -6.98 0.54 15.55
CA THR A 85 -7.47 -0.84 15.57
C THR A 85 -8.59 -0.96 16.60
N VAL A 86 -9.65 -1.67 16.24
CA VAL A 86 -10.77 -1.99 17.12
C VAL A 86 -11.03 -3.49 17.10
N ASP A 87 -11.22 -4.06 18.28
CA ASP A 87 -11.71 -5.42 18.49
C ASP A 87 -12.96 -5.44 19.39
N ALA A 88 -13.36 -6.62 19.87
CA ALA A 88 -14.60 -6.81 20.63
C ALA A 88 -14.65 -6.09 22.01
N GLY A 89 -13.60 -5.39 22.43
CA GLY A 89 -13.63 -4.62 23.67
C GLY A 89 -12.61 -3.49 23.77
N GLU A 90 -11.69 -3.37 22.82
CA GLU A 90 -10.53 -2.51 22.95
C GLU A 90 -10.28 -1.69 21.68
N GLY A 91 -9.73 -0.49 21.89
CA GLY A 91 -9.26 0.40 20.85
C GLY A 91 -7.77 0.68 21.03
N THR A 92 -6.99 0.47 19.97
CA THR A 92 -5.53 0.62 19.98
C THR A 92 -5.11 1.59 18.88
N THR A 93 -4.26 2.57 19.21
CA THR A 93 -3.56 3.38 18.21
C THR A 93 -2.08 3.03 18.19
N SER A 94 -1.45 3.09 17.01
CA SER A 94 -0.01 2.90 16.88
C SER A 94 0.58 3.80 15.80
N ASP A 95 1.79 4.30 16.04
CA ASP A 95 2.61 4.93 15.00
C ASP A 95 3.50 3.89 14.33
N ILE A 96 3.54 3.92 13.01
CA ILE A 96 4.20 2.93 12.15
C ILE A 96 5.19 3.65 11.23
N SER A 97 6.40 3.10 11.09
CA SER A 97 7.35 3.52 10.07
C SER A 97 8.14 2.35 9.49
N TYR A 98 8.44 2.43 8.20
CA TYR A 98 9.30 1.46 7.49
C TYR A 98 9.79 1.98 6.14
N GLN A 99 10.79 1.30 5.59
CA GLN A 99 11.28 1.53 4.23
C GLN A 99 10.68 0.50 3.28
N VAL A 100 10.57 0.86 2.00
CA VAL A 100 10.10 -0.03 0.94
C VAL A 100 11.03 0.00 -0.28
N ASN A 101 10.98 -1.08 -1.04
CA ASN A 101 11.37 -1.13 -2.44
C ASN A 101 10.13 -1.30 -3.31
N TYR A 102 10.15 -0.74 -4.52
CA TYR A 102 9.07 -0.89 -5.47
C TYR A 102 9.57 -1.14 -6.90
N THR A 103 8.73 -1.78 -7.69
CA THR A 103 8.92 -1.99 -9.13
C THR A 103 7.64 -1.72 -9.88
N ILE A 104 7.76 -1.29 -11.14
CA ILE A 104 6.64 -1.16 -12.07
C ILE A 104 6.95 -2.07 -13.25
N ASP A 105 6.07 -3.01 -13.55
CA ASP A 105 6.26 -3.90 -14.69
C ASP A 105 5.86 -3.23 -16.01
N ALA A 106 6.08 -3.94 -17.13
CA ALA A 106 5.75 -3.44 -18.47
C ALA A 106 4.24 -3.19 -18.68
N GLY A 107 3.38 -3.77 -17.84
CA GLY A 107 1.94 -3.55 -17.83
C GLY A 107 1.49 -2.42 -16.89
N GLY A 108 2.42 -1.70 -16.28
CA GLY A 108 2.11 -0.62 -15.34
C GLY A 108 1.69 -1.10 -13.94
N LYS A 109 1.84 -2.40 -13.64
CA LYS A 109 1.53 -2.92 -12.31
C LYS A 109 2.64 -2.56 -11.33
N LEU A 110 2.25 -1.88 -10.26
CA LEU A 110 3.13 -1.53 -9.15
C LEU A 110 3.23 -2.70 -8.18
N SER A 111 4.45 -3.05 -7.78
CA SER A 111 4.72 -3.96 -6.65
C SER A 111 5.51 -3.21 -5.59
N VAL A 112 5.12 -3.33 -4.32
CA VAL A 112 5.75 -2.68 -3.17
C VAL A 112 6.06 -3.72 -2.11
N LYS A 113 7.30 -3.69 -1.62
CA LYS A 113 7.82 -4.62 -0.62
C LYS A 113 8.52 -3.87 0.50
N ALA A 114 8.17 -4.18 1.75
CA ALA A 114 8.90 -3.62 2.89
C ALA A 114 10.34 -4.14 2.92
N VAL A 115 11.28 -3.26 3.27
CA VAL A 115 12.67 -3.64 3.51
C VAL A 115 12.74 -4.39 4.84
N PRO A 116 13.22 -5.65 4.87
CA PRO A 116 13.28 -6.45 6.09
C PRO A 116 14.01 -5.72 7.23
N GLY A 117 13.46 -5.82 8.44
CA GLY A 117 14.02 -5.20 9.64
C GLY A 117 13.79 -3.69 9.77
N THR A 118 13.14 -3.03 8.81
CA THR A 118 12.84 -1.59 8.90
C THR A 118 11.47 -1.28 9.51
N TYR A 119 10.61 -2.28 9.62
CA TYR A 119 9.28 -2.11 10.23
C TYR A 119 9.36 -1.92 11.72
N SER A 120 8.78 -0.81 12.17
CA SER A 120 8.57 -0.47 13.57
C SER A 120 7.14 0.03 13.76
N SER A 121 6.48 -0.45 14.81
CA SER A 121 5.17 0.03 15.24
C SER A 121 5.18 0.27 16.74
N THR A 122 4.92 1.49 17.20
CA THR A 122 4.83 1.83 18.63
C THR A 122 3.37 2.02 19.02
N THR A 123 2.92 1.24 20.00
CA THR A 123 1.55 1.32 20.52
C THR A 123 1.41 2.56 21.40
N LEU A 124 0.45 3.44 21.10
CA LEU A 124 0.25 4.70 21.84
C LEU A 124 -0.87 4.59 22.88
N THR A 125 -1.95 3.86 22.56
CA THR A 125 -3.12 3.68 23.43
C THR A 125 -3.56 2.23 23.48
N GLY A 126 -4.35 1.87 24.50
CA GLY A 126 -4.83 0.51 24.72
C GLY A 126 -3.94 -0.28 25.68
N PRO A 127 -4.26 -1.57 25.96
CA PRO A 127 -3.58 -2.35 27.00
C PRO A 127 -2.10 -2.62 26.75
N ASN A 128 -1.65 -2.44 25.51
CA ASN A 128 -0.26 -2.64 25.09
C ASN A 128 0.50 -1.32 24.87
N ALA A 129 0.00 -0.19 25.37
CA ALA A 129 0.65 1.12 25.22
C ALA A 129 2.12 1.10 25.68
N GLY A 130 2.99 1.76 24.91
CA GLY A 130 4.44 1.79 25.11
C GLY A 130 5.19 0.59 24.53
N LEU A 131 4.50 -0.49 24.12
CA LEU A 131 5.15 -1.62 23.46
C LEU A 131 5.43 -1.33 21.99
N THR A 132 6.63 -1.69 21.55
CA THR A 132 6.99 -1.72 20.13
C THR A 132 6.72 -3.10 19.56
N GLN A 133 6.34 -3.15 18.29
CA GLN A 133 6.05 -4.37 17.56
C GLN A 133 6.81 -4.39 16.25
N VAL A 134 7.36 -5.55 15.92
CA VAL A 134 7.93 -5.88 14.61
C VAL A 134 6.99 -6.85 13.92
N VAL A 135 6.73 -6.60 12.64
CA VAL A 135 5.81 -7.38 11.82
C VAL A 135 6.46 -7.65 10.47
N ASP A 136 6.30 -8.88 9.98
CA ASP A 136 6.54 -9.17 8.57
C ASP A 136 5.45 -8.50 7.75
N VAL A 137 5.79 -7.44 7.00
CA VAL A 137 4.82 -6.74 6.16
C VAL A 137 4.61 -7.54 4.87
N PRO A 138 3.36 -7.87 4.49
CA PRO A 138 3.12 -8.58 3.25
C PRO A 138 3.49 -7.72 2.04
N ASP A 139 3.99 -8.38 1.00
CA ASP A 139 4.17 -7.75 -0.31
C ASP A 139 2.79 -7.27 -0.81
N THR A 140 2.74 -6.06 -1.37
CA THR A 140 1.51 -5.49 -1.94
C THR A 140 1.70 -5.17 -3.40
N SER A 141 0.63 -5.22 -4.18
CA SER A 141 0.65 -4.83 -5.58
C SER A 141 -0.65 -4.18 -6.01
N GLY A 142 -0.60 -3.45 -7.11
CA GLY A 142 -1.80 -2.86 -7.69
C GLY A 142 -1.50 -1.90 -8.83
N PHE A 143 -2.28 -0.83 -8.92
CA PHE A 143 -2.37 -0.01 -10.12
C PHE A 143 -2.10 1.45 -9.82
N ILE A 144 -1.41 2.08 -10.76
CA ILE A 144 -1.15 3.52 -10.77
C ILE A 144 -2.21 4.16 -11.67
N GLY A 145 -2.98 5.08 -11.12
CA GLY A 145 -3.95 5.88 -11.88
C GLY A 145 -3.27 6.89 -12.80
N GLU A 146 -4.05 7.52 -13.67
CA GLU A 146 -3.56 8.49 -14.64
C GLU A 146 -2.71 9.60 -14.00
N GLY A 147 -1.54 9.88 -14.61
CA GLY A 147 -0.59 10.87 -14.11
C GLY A 147 -0.03 10.57 -12.73
N ALA A 148 -0.12 9.30 -12.27
CA ALA A 148 0.29 8.87 -10.93
C ALA A 148 -0.32 9.73 -9.81
N ARG A 149 -1.56 10.19 -10.00
CA ARG A 149 -2.31 10.98 -9.01
C ARG A 149 -2.94 10.12 -7.92
N ALA A 150 -3.29 8.90 -8.26
CA ALA A 150 -3.86 7.92 -7.35
C ALA A 150 -3.14 6.58 -7.51
N ILE A 151 -3.00 5.84 -6.42
CA ILE A 151 -2.46 4.48 -6.41
C ILE A 151 -3.36 3.63 -5.52
N VAL A 152 -3.66 2.41 -5.97
CA VAL A 152 -4.38 1.41 -5.18
C VAL A 152 -3.47 0.20 -5.00
N LEU A 153 -3.29 -0.25 -3.76
CA LEU A 153 -2.50 -1.43 -3.41
C LEU A 153 -3.31 -2.41 -2.56
N ALA A 154 -3.10 -3.70 -2.79
CA ALA A 154 -3.58 -4.78 -1.92
C ALA A 154 -2.57 -5.95 -1.92
N PRO A 155 -2.55 -6.79 -0.87
CA PRO A 155 -1.85 -8.06 -0.92
C PRO A 155 -2.39 -8.93 -2.07
N PRO A 156 -1.54 -9.53 -2.92
CA PRO A 156 -2.00 -10.35 -4.04
C PRO A 156 -2.54 -11.72 -3.62
N ALA A 157 -2.22 -12.16 -2.39
CA ALA A 157 -2.69 -13.40 -1.78
C ALA A 157 -2.68 -13.27 -0.26
N PRO A 158 -3.46 -14.10 0.46
CA PRO A 158 -3.37 -14.19 1.92
C PRO A 158 -1.98 -14.65 2.36
N SER A 159 -1.49 -14.09 3.46
CA SER A 159 -0.24 -14.50 4.08
C SER A 159 -0.37 -14.48 5.61
N VAL A 160 0.38 -15.38 6.25
CA VAL A 160 0.50 -15.40 7.71
C VAL A 160 1.60 -14.42 8.09
N LEU A 161 1.25 -13.42 8.89
CA LEU A 161 2.17 -12.41 9.40
C LEU A 161 2.56 -12.79 10.82
N THR A 162 3.86 -12.84 11.09
CA THR A 162 4.37 -12.99 12.45
C THR A 162 4.47 -11.61 13.09
N VAL A 163 3.97 -11.48 14.31
CA VAL A 163 4.10 -10.25 15.11
C VAL A 163 4.88 -10.57 16.37
N SER A 164 5.95 -9.81 16.60
CA SER A 164 6.76 -9.87 17.82
C SER A 164 6.68 -8.54 18.56
N ARG A 165 6.35 -8.57 19.85
CA ARG A 165 6.34 -7.38 20.72
C ARG A 165 7.61 -7.30 21.57
N SER A 166 7.96 -6.10 22.01
CA SER A 166 9.13 -5.84 22.88
C SER A 166 9.08 -6.56 24.23
N ASN A 167 7.90 -6.98 24.70
CA ASN A 167 7.75 -7.79 25.91
C ASN A 167 7.96 -9.30 25.69
N GLY A 168 8.40 -9.72 24.50
CA GLY A 168 8.63 -11.11 24.13
C GLY A 168 7.39 -11.87 23.66
N THR A 169 6.20 -11.24 23.67
CA THR A 169 4.98 -11.87 23.14
C THR A 169 5.08 -12.01 21.63
N GLN A 170 4.76 -13.21 21.13
CA GLN A 170 4.63 -13.48 19.71
C GLN A 170 3.25 -14.05 19.40
N TYR A 171 2.72 -13.66 18.25
CA TYR A 171 1.47 -14.19 17.72
C TYR A 171 1.50 -14.11 16.20
N ALA A 172 0.58 -14.82 15.57
CA ALA A 172 0.41 -14.76 14.13
C ALA A 172 -0.94 -14.17 13.78
N ARG A 173 -1.01 -13.50 12.64
CA ARG A 173 -2.26 -12.96 12.10
C ARG A 173 -2.33 -13.10 10.59
N ILE A 174 -3.55 -13.12 10.07
CA ILE A 174 -3.83 -12.98 8.65
C ILE A 174 -4.66 -11.72 8.52
N CYS A 175 -4.29 -10.86 7.58
CA CYS A 175 -5.00 -9.62 7.31
C CYS A 175 -5.36 -9.55 5.84
N ASN A 176 -6.54 -9.02 5.55
CA ASN A 176 -6.96 -8.67 4.20
C ASN A 176 -7.37 -7.20 4.19
N GLY A 177 -6.84 -6.44 3.23
CA GLY A 177 -7.08 -5.00 3.18
C GLY A 177 -6.49 -4.36 1.95
N SER A 178 -6.71 -3.05 1.84
CA SER A 178 -6.21 -2.25 0.72
C SER A 178 -5.78 -0.87 1.19
N LEU A 179 -4.85 -0.28 0.44
CA LEU A 179 -4.41 1.09 0.59
C LEU A 179 -4.81 1.88 -0.64
N ILE A 180 -5.35 3.08 -0.43
CA ILE A 180 -5.58 4.09 -1.44
C ILE A 180 -4.65 5.25 -1.12
N MET A 181 -3.92 5.69 -2.13
CA MET A 181 -2.96 6.77 -2.02
C MET A 181 -3.29 7.86 -3.02
N THR A 182 -3.17 9.12 -2.60
CA THR A 182 -3.34 10.30 -3.43
C THR A 182 -2.08 11.13 -3.38
N ARG A 183 -1.53 11.52 -4.54
CA ARG A 183 -0.34 12.36 -4.62
C ARG A 183 -0.63 13.72 -4.00
N VAL A 184 0.26 14.20 -3.13
CA VAL A 184 0.16 15.50 -2.45
C VAL A 184 1.33 16.44 -2.72
N SER A 185 2.47 15.92 -3.17
CA SER A 185 3.64 16.71 -3.55
C SER A 185 4.52 15.94 -4.52
N ASP A 186 5.20 16.65 -5.43
CA ASP A 186 6.22 16.09 -6.31
C ASP A 186 7.62 16.03 -5.65
N ASP A 187 7.83 16.81 -4.57
CA ASP A 187 9.10 16.86 -3.80
C ASP A 187 9.18 15.83 -2.66
N GLU A 188 10.41 15.34 -2.39
CA GLU A 188 10.83 14.53 -1.24
C GLU A 188 11.08 15.38 0.03
N ARG A 189 10.14 16.25 0.39
CA ARG A 189 10.37 17.26 1.44
C ARG A 189 10.63 16.68 2.82
#